data_AF-A0A968BL13-F1
#
_entry.id   AF-A0A968BL13-F1
#
_cell.length_a   1.000
_cell.length_b   1.000
_cell.length_c   1.000
_cell.angle_alpha   90.00
_cell.angle_beta   90.00
_cell.angle_gamma   90.00
#
_symmetry.space_group_name_H-M   'P 1'
#
loop_
_entity.id
_entity.type
_entity.pdbx_description
1 polymer ?
#
loop_
_entity_poly.entity_id
_entity_poly.type
_entity_poly.pdbx_seq_one_letter_code
_entity_poly.pdbx_strand_id
1 'polypeptide(L)'
;MDGIDAALVDFSDDGQKLVDYQQQSLTSELRKELKAINKNSPIGQISKLDVQLGELFADASLDLIKQNGIAAGKVSAIGSHGQTVLHKPEKPFP
;
A
#
# COMPACT_ATOMS: atom_id res chain seq x y z
N MET A 1 2.10 -10.29 6.91
CA MET A 1 2.05 -9.56 5.62
C MET A 1 1.13 -10.36 4.75
N ASP A 2 -0.14 -10.03 4.86
CA ASP A 2 -1.23 -10.92 4.49
C ASP A 2 -1.96 -10.36 3.26
N GLY A 3 -1.95 -9.04 3.05
CA GLY A 3 -2.49 -8.41 1.86
C GLY A 3 -2.18 -6.92 1.78
N ILE A 4 -2.76 -6.31 0.76
CA ILE A 4 -2.91 -4.87 0.60
C ILE A 4 -4.34 -4.55 1.01
N ASP A 5 -4.49 -3.62 1.94
CA ASP A 5 -5.78 -3.14 2.41
C ASP A 5 -6.06 -1.79 1.74
N ALA A 6 -7.19 -1.68 1.04
CA ALA A 6 -7.64 -0.46 0.38
C ALA A 6 -8.99 -0.05 0.98
N ALA A 7 -9.08 1.22 1.41
CA ALA A 7 -10.29 1.79 1.99
C ALA A 7 -10.69 3.04 1.23
N LEU A 8 -11.97 3.11 0.86
CA LEU A 8 -12.57 4.28 0.24
C LEU A 8 -13.33 5.03 1.33
N VAL A 9 -12.91 6.26 1.60
CA VAL A 9 -13.45 7.06 2.69
C VAL A 9 -13.99 8.37 2.15
N ASP A 10 -15.20 8.71 2.57
CA ASP A 10 -15.83 9.98 2.33
C ASP A 10 -15.60 10.91 3.51
N PHE A 11 -15.17 12.13 3.21
CA PHE A 11 -14.85 13.22 4.14
C PHE A 11 -15.64 14.50 3.82
N SER A 12 -16.74 14.42 3.06
CA SER A 12 -17.50 15.60 2.64
C SER A 12 -18.26 16.29 3.78
N ASP A 13 -18.69 15.53 4.78
CA ASP A 13 -19.46 16.01 5.94
C ASP A 13 -18.57 16.19 7.18
N ASP A 14 -19.13 16.67 8.29
CA ASP A 14 -18.45 16.70 9.61
C ASP A 14 -18.23 15.27 10.12
N GLY A 15 -17.22 14.59 9.56
CA GLY A 15 -16.85 13.23 9.93
C GLY A 15 -16.14 12.46 8.81
N GLN A 16 -15.90 11.19 9.10
CA GLN A 16 -15.30 10.25 8.16
C GLN A 16 -16.22 9.04 8.02
N LYS A 17 -16.55 8.69 6.78
CA LYS A 17 -17.42 7.55 6.48
C LYS A 17 -16.67 6.57 5.59
N LEU A 18 -16.52 5.34 6.08
CA LEU A 18 -16.05 4.25 5.23
C LEU A 18 -17.15 3.92 4.21
N VAL A 19 -16.86 4.14 2.94
CA VAL A 19 -17.74 3.81 1.82
C VAL A 19 -17.61 2.34 1.48
N ASP A 20 -16.36 1.87 1.32
CA ASP A 20 -16.05 0.47 1.02
C ASP A 20 -14.62 0.13 1.46
N TYR A 21 -14.37 -1.16 1.63
CA TYR A 21 -13.09 -1.73 2.03
C TYR A 21 -12.82 -3.02 1.28
N GLN A 22 -11.60 -3.16 0.78
CA GLN A 22 -11.15 -4.37 0.10
C GLN A 22 -9.76 -4.77 0.55
N GLN A 23 -9.53 -6.08 0.60
CA GLN A 23 -8.23 -6.66 0.85
C GLN A 23 -7.80 -7.51 -0.35
N GLN A 24 -6.67 -7.14 -0.96
CA GLN A 24 -6.04 -7.91 -2.01
C GLN A 24 -4.92 -8.77 -1.42
N SER A 25 -5.03 -10.09 -1.56
CA SER A 25 -4.00 -11.00 -1.08
C SER A 25 -2.73 -10.89 -1.91
N LEU A 26 -1.58 -10.75 -1.23
CA LEU A 26 -0.27 -10.88 -1.88
C LEU A 26 0.03 -12.35 -2.21
N THR A 27 0.71 -12.61 -3.33
CA THR A 27 1.15 -13.97 -3.69
C THR A 27 2.14 -14.51 -2.64
N SER A 28 2.20 -15.84 -2.49
CA SER A 28 3.13 -16.50 -1.57
C SER A 28 4.59 -16.12 -1.86
N GLU A 29 4.93 -15.98 -3.14
CA GLU A 29 6.25 -15.66 -3.64
C GLU A 29 6.64 -14.24 -3.23
N LEU A 30 5.77 -13.26 -3.51
CA LEU A 30 6.02 -11.87 -3.16
C LEU A 30 6.10 -11.68 -1.65
N ARG A 31 5.22 -12.35 -0.87
CA ARG A 31 5.31 -12.35 0.60
C ARG A 31 6.66 -12.90 1.07
N LYS A 32 7.18 -13.95 0.44
CA LYS A 32 8.49 -14.54 0.78
C LYS A 32 9.64 -13.59 0.44
N GLU A 33 9.60 -12.95 -0.73
CA GLU A 33 10.62 -11.98 -1.13
C GLU A 33 10.66 -10.75 -0.20
N LEU A 34 9.50 -10.20 0.14
CA LEU A 34 9.40 -9.06 1.05
C LEU A 34 9.91 -9.40 2.46
N LYS A 35 9.58 -10.59 2.97
CA LYS A 35 10.07 -11.09 4.26
C LYS A 35 11.59 -11.35 4.28
N ALA A 36 12.21 -11.57 3.12
CA ALA A 36 13.64 -11.83 3.02
C ALA A 36 14.49 -10.53 3.03
N ILE A 37 13.86 -9.36 2.86
CA ILE A 37 14.57 -8.08 2.92
C ILE A 37 15.15 -7.85 4.31
N ASN A 38 16.41 -7.43 4.35
CA ASN A 38 17.12 -7.08 5.57
C ASN A 38 18.12 -5.94 5.32
N LYS A 39 18.85 -5.54 6.35
CA LYS A 39 19.81 -4.41 6.30
C LYS A 39 20.94 -4.57 5.27
N ASN A 40 21.21 -5.78 4.80
CA ASN A 40 22.26 -6.09 3.82
C ASN A 40 21.68 -6.34 2.41
N SER A 41 20.36 -6.23 2.22
CA SER A 41 19.74 -6.43 0.91
C SER A 41 20.24 -5.40 -0.10
N PRO A 42 20.56 -5.82 -1.34
CA PRO A 42 20.98 -4.89 -2.39
C PRO A 42 19.88 -3.88 -2.71
N ILE A 43 20.27 -2.62 -2.95
CA ILE A 43 19.32 -1.54 -3.30
C ILE A 43 18.46 -1.92 -4.51
N GLY A 44 19.04 -2.58 -5.53
CA GLY A 44 18.31 -3.01 -6.72
C GLY A 44 17.21 -4.03 -6.43
N GLN A 45 17.39 -4.90 -5.44
CA GLN A 45 16.33 -5.83 -5.00
C GLN A 45 15.18 -5.05 -4.34
N ILE A 46 15.51 -4.09 -3.49
CA ILE A 46 14.52 -3.25 -2.80
C ILE A 46 13.75 -2.41 -3.82
N SER A 47 14.43 -1.75 -4.76
CA SER A 47 13.80 -0.94 -5.80
C SER A 47 12.88 -1.75 -6.71
N LYS A 48 13.26 -2.99 -7.06
CA LYS A 48 12.38 -3.88 -7.84
C LYS A 48 11.08 -4.18 -7.09
N LEU A 49 11.19 -4.53 -5.81
CA LEU A 49 10.04 -4.85 -4.97
C LEU A 49 9.16 -3.62 -4.68
N ASP A 50 9.78 -2.44 -4.57
CA ASP A 50 9.08 -1.16 -4.42
C ASP A 50 8.19 -0.85 -5.62
N VAL A 51 8.73 -0.95 -6.85
CA VAL A 51 7.93 -0.77 -8.08
C VAL A 51 6.79 -1.80 -8.14
N GLN A 52 7.10 -3.07 -7.88
CA GLN A 52 6.09 -4.13 -7.91
C GLN A 52 4.95 -3.89 -6.90
N LEU A 53 5.27 -3.42 -5.69
CA LEU A 53 4.25 -3.07 -4.71
C LEU A 53 3.48 -1.81 -5.09
N GLY A 54 4.14 -0.81 -5.69
CA GLY A 54 3.50 0.40 -6.20
C GLY A 54 2.39 0.10 -7.21
N GLU A 55 2.66 -0.77 -8.17
CA GLU A 55 1.65 -1.25 -9.14
C GLU A 55 0.49 -1.95 -8.42
N LEU A 56 0.78 -2.84 -7.46
CA LEU A 56 -0.28 -3.54 -6.72
C LEU A 56 -1.12 -2.59 -5.84
N PHE A 57 -0.52 -1.54 -5.27
CA PHE A 57 -1.26 -0.51 -4.55
C PHE A 57 -2.16 0.31 -5.48
N ALA A 58 -1.68 0.60 -6.70
CA ALA A 58 -2.44 1.29 -7.72
C ALA A 58 -3.63 0.44 -8.17
N ASP A 59 -3.39 -0.84 -8.47
CA ASP A 59 -4.43 -1.80 -8.84
C ASP A 59 -5.51 -1.90 -7.75
N ALA A 60 -5.12 -2.10 -6.48
CA ALA A 60 -6.07 -2.18 -5.37
C ALA A 60 -6.93 -0.91 -5.25
N SER A 61 -6.33 0.25 -5.46
CA SER A 61 -7.04 1.54 -5.40
C SER A 61 -8.00 1.73 -6.58
N LEU A 62 -7.56 1.39 -7.79
CA LEU A 62 -8.34 1.48 -9.01
C LEU A 62 -9.51 0.49 -9.02
N ASP A 63 -9.28 -0.74 -8.57
CA ASP A 63 -10.31 -1.77 -8.47
C ASP A 63 -11.38 -1.36 -7.47
N LEU A 64 -11.00 -0.84 -6.30
CA LEU A 64 -11.94 -0.37 -5.28
C LEU A 64 -12.87 0.72 -5.81
N ILE A 65 -12.33 1.75 -6.46
CA ILE A 65 -13.16 2.86 -6.98
C ILE A 65 -14.00 2.41 -8.18
N LYS A 66 -13.47 1.52 -9.03
CA LYS A 66 -14.19 0.96 -10.18
C LYS A 66 -15.40 0.15 -9.74
N GLN A 67 -15.26 -0.69 -8.72
CA GLN A 67 -16.36 -1.48 -8.17
C GLN A 67 -17.46 -0.62 -7.54
N ASN A 68 -17.09 0.57 -7.04
CA ASN A 68 -18.03 1.55 -6.50
C ASN A 68 -18.57 2.54 -7.57
N GLY A 69 -18.20 2.37 -8.84
CA GLY A 69 -18.65 3.24 -9.94
C GLY A 69 -18.11 4.67 -9.85
N ILE A 70 -17.00 4.88 -9.15
CA ILE A 70 -16.39 6.18 -8.92
C ILE A 70 -15.29 6.41 -9.95
N ALA A 71 -15.40 7.51 -10.70
CA ALA A 71 -14.35 7.94 -11.61
C ALA A 71 -13.10 8.39 -10.82
N ALA A 72 -11.90 8.05 -11.30
CA ALA A 72 -10.64 8.41 -10.64
C ALA A 72 -10.53 9.93 -10.36
N GLY A 73 -11.02 10.79 -11.26
CA GLY A 73 -11.02 12.25 -11.05
C GLY A 73 -11.95 12.76 -9.94
N LYS A 74 -12.74 11.88 -9.29
CA LYS A 74 -13.55 12.18 -8.10
C LYS A 74 -12.83 11.85 -6.79
N VAL A 75 -11.70 11.15 -6.86
CA VAL A 75 -10.84 10.88 -5.71
C VAL A 75 -9.89 12.06 -5.53
N SER A 76 -9.96 12.74 -4.39
CA SER A 76 -9.10 13.89 -4.11
C SER A 76 -7.64 13.50 -3.90
N ALA A 77 -7.38 12.36 -3.25
CA ALA A 77 -6.04 11.87 -2.95
C ALA A 77 -6.04 10.37 -2.60
N ILE A 78 -4.87 9.74 -2.66
CA ILE A 78 -4.61 8.41 -2.11
C ILE A 78 -3.64 8.57 -0.94
N GLY A 79 -4.05 8.09 0.23
CA GLY A 79 -3.14 7.91 1.37
C GLY A 79 -2.49 6.54 1.31
N SER A 80 -1.22 6.47 0.92
CA SER A 80 -0.46 5.21 0.91
C SER A 80 0.62 5.25 2.00
N HIS A 81 0.51 4.34 2.97
CA HIS A 81 1.58 4.11 3.94
C HIS A 81 2.82 3.47 3.27
N GLY A 82 2.61 2.74 2.19
CA GLY A 82 3.62 1.88 1.58
C GLY A 82 3.93 0.66 2.44
N GLN A 83 5.06 0.01 2.14
CA GLN A 83 5.51 -1.19 2.84
C GLN A 83 6.79 -0.92 3.62
N THR A 84 6.71 -1.02 4.94
CA THR A 84 7.91 -0.98 5.78
C THR A 84 8.76 -2.23 5.53
N VAL A 85 10.00 -2.02 5.10
CA VAL A 85 11.01 -3.09 4.90
C VAL A 85 12.15 -3.01 5.92
N LEU A 86 12.37 -1.83 6.53
CA LEU A 86 13.33 -1.60 7.60
C LEU A 86 12.85 -0.42 8.46
N HIS A 87 12.83 -0.61 9.78
CA HIS A 87 12.49 0.45 10.74
C HIS A 87 13.62 0.57 11.78
N LYS A 88 14.21 1.76 11.92
CA LYS A 88 15.30 2.05 12.87
C LYS A 88 14.99 3.37 13.60
N PRO A 89 14.02 3.38 14.52
CA PRO A 89 13.60 4.58 15.25
C PRO A 89 14.68 5.02 16.25
N GLU A 90 15.42 4.05 16.80
CA GLU A 90 16.56 4.28 17.68
C GLU A 90 17.82 4.54 16.86
N LYS A 91 18.03 5.81 16.48
CA LYS A 91 19.39 6.33 16.32
C LYS A 91 19.59 7.39 17.40
N PRO A 92 20.47 7.18 18.39
CA PRO A 92 21.07 8.33 19.03
C PRO A 92 21.83 9.07 17.92
N PHE A 93 21.37 10.27 17.60
CA PHE A 93 22.24 11.28 17.04
C PHE A 93 23.49 11.37 17.94
N PRO A 94 24.72 11.34 17.41
CA PRO A 94 25.83 11.97 18.10
C PRO A 94 25.63 13.49 18.14
#